data_AF-A0A919HMD2-F1
#
_entry.id   AF-A0A919HMD2-F1
#
_cell.length_a   1.000
_cell.length_b   1.000
_cell.length_c   1.000
_cell.angle_alpha   90.00
_cell.angle_beta   90.00
_cell.angle_gamma   90.00
#
_symmetry.space_group_name_H-M   'P 1'
#
loop_
_entity.id
_entity.type
_entity.pdbx_description
1 polymer ?
#
loop_
_entity_poly.entity_id
_entity_poly.type
_entity_poly.pdbx_seq_one_letter_code
_entity_poly.pdbx_strand_id
1 'polypeptide(L)'
;MKNLFDVAGHTTLAGAELLSDRPPATSDSWAVRQLHSAGALLSGMLNMDAYAYGFTTENSHYGATRNPHDLSRIAGGSSGGSAAAVAAGLVHFSLGSDTNGSIRVPASLCGIFGLKPTFGRLSRSGSHPFVASLDHIGPFARRVADLAAVYDALQGATRPMTFRLIKPASAPAIYWNADWRGCAARGWAAISPRCDDDARAAVDRVAYALGADSELQFADAALARSAAFIISASEGGNQYLTDLRHSPERFEPHSRERLLARAMIPRRGICRPSASAVMPVRRSNPCSVRPTC
;
A
#
# COMPACT_ATOMS: atom_id res chain seq x y z
N MET A 1 -12.02 -9.29 -0.43
CA MET A 1 -11.09 -8.46 -1.26
C MET A 1 -11.47 -7.00 -1.14
N LYS A 2 -10.54 -6.05 -1.18
CA LYS A 2 -10.90 -4.62 -1.37
C LYS A 2 -11.76 -4.42 -2.63
N ASN A 3 -12.75 -3.54 -2.62
CA ASN A 3 -13.73 -3.42 -3.73
C ASN A 3 -13.20 -2.74 -5.01
N LEU A 4 -11.87 -2.58 -5.15
CA LEU A 4 -11.20 -2.16 -6.38
C LEU A 4 -10.71 -3.33 -7.25
N PHE A 5 -10.81 -4.57 -6.75
CA PHE A 5 -10.49 -5.75 -7.54
C PHE A 5 -11.71 -6.21 -8.32
N ASP A 6 -11.51 -6.48 -9.61
CA ASP A 6 -12.55 -7.06 -10.46
C ASP A 6 -12.86 -8.48 -9.98
N VAL A 7 -14.16 -8.74 -9.82
CA VAL A 7 -14.75 -10.05 -9.54
C VAL A 7 -15.84 -10.24 -10.59
N ALA A 8 -15.78 -11.33 -11.34
CA ALA A 8 -16.72 -11.60 -12.43
C ALA A 8 -18.17 -11.54 -11.91
N GLY A 9 -19.04 -10.81 -12.63
CA GLY A 9 -20.45 -10.63 -12.26
C GLY A 9 -20.71 -9.55 -11.20
N HIS A 10 -19.69 -8.86 -10.69
CA HIS A 10 -19.85 -7.75 -9.75
C HIS A 10 -19.28 -6.44 -10.30
N THR A 11 -19.90 -5.31 -9.96
CA THR A 11 -19.40 -3.98 -10.33
C THR A 11 -18.22 -3.59 -9.44
N THR A 12 -17.11 -3.20 -10.06
CA THR A 12 -15.91 -2.70 -9.35
C THR A 12 -16.10 -1.26 -8.92
N LEU A 13 -16.41 -1.07 -7.64
CA LEU A 13 -16.79 0.22 -7.06
C LEU A 13 -15.59 1.13 -6.78
N ALA A 14 -14.43 0.58 -6.43
CA ALA A 14 -13.27 1.31 -5.93
C ALA A 14 -13.61 2.38 -4.85
N GLY A 15 -14.58 2.05 -3.98
CA GLY A 15 -15.10 2.94 -2.94
C GLY A 15 -15.84 4.18 -3.44
N ALA A 16 -16.19 4.27 -4.72
CA ALA A 16 -16.68 5.51 -5.31
C ALA A 16 -18.11 5.36 -5.86
N GLU A 17 -18.99 6.30 -5.48
CA GLU A 17 -20.35 6.40 -6.04
C GLU A 17 -20.33 6.62 -7.55
N LEU A 18 -19.38 7.39 -8.08
CA LEU A 18 -19.21 7.59 -9.52
C LEU A 18 -19.13 6.27 -10.30
N LEU A 19 -18.61 5.21 -9.68
CA LEU A 19 -18.37 3.92 -10.34
C LEU A 19 -19.49 2.89 -10.08
N SER A 20 -20.52 3.24 -9.29
CA SER A 20 -21.57 2.30 -8.87
C SER A 20 -22.40 1.75 -10.04
N ASP A 21 -22.54 2.54 -11.11
CA ASP A 21 -23.43 2.21 -12.24
C ASP A 21 -22.66 1.57 -13.41
N ARG A 22 -21.37 1.29 -13.23
CA ARG A 22 -20.59 0.60 -14.26
C ARG A 22 -21.13 -0.82 -14.46
N PRO A 23 -21.09 -1.33 -15.70
CA PRO A 23 -21.38 -2.73 -15.95
C PRO A 23 -20.52 -3.64 -15.05
N PRO A 24 -21.07 -4.76 -14.57
CA PRO A 24 -20.30 -5.75 -13.82
C PRO A 24 -19.06 -6.21 -14.61
N ALA A 25 -17.98 -6.53 -13.89
CA ALA A 25 -16.78 -7.05 -14.50
C ALA A 25 -17.06 -8.39 -15.21
N THR A 26 -16.54 -8.54 -16.43
CA THR A 26 -16.72 -9.77 -17.23
C THR A 26 -15.76 -10.88 -16.86
N SER A 27 -14.70 -10.57 -16.11
CA SER A 27 -13.67 -11.53 -15.70
C SER A 27 -13.06 -11.16 -14.36
N ASP A 28 -12.63 -12.18 -13.61
CA ASP A 28 -11.87 -12.00 -12.39
C ASP A 28 -10.50 -11.37 -12.62
N SER A 29 -10.12 -10.51 -11.67
CA SER A 29 -8.75 -10.01 -11.55
C SER A 29 -7.73 -11.14 -11.44
N TRP A 30 -6.47 -10.87 -11.78
CA TRP A 30 -5.40 -11.85 -11.62
C TRP A 30 -5.32 -12.39 -10.18
N ALA A 31 -5.41 -11.49 -9.20
CA ALA A 31 -5.33 -11.87 -7.79
C ALA A 31 -6.48 -12.80 -7.37
N VAL A 32 -7.70 -12.52 -7.83
CA VAL A 32 -8.87 -13.38 -7.56
C VAL A 32 -8.69 -14.74 -8.20
N ARG A 33 -8.28 -14.81 -9.48
CA ARG A 33 -8.04 -16.09 -10.18
C ARG A 33 -6.97 -16.95 -9.52
N GLN A 34 -5.86 -16.34 -9.11
CA GLN A 34 -4.77 -17.04 -8.43
C GLN A 34 -5.22 -17.63 -7.10
N LEU A 35 -5.94 -16.85 -6.28
CA LEU A 35 -6.40 -17.31 -4.98
C LEU A 35 -7.50 -18.36 -5.10
N HIS A 36 -8.42 -18.20 -6.05
CA HIS A 36 -9.42 -19.21 -6.36
C HIS A 36 -8.76 -20.54 -6.81
N SER A 37 -7.74 -20.47 -7.67
CA SER A 37 -6.98 -21.65 -8.10
C SER A 37 -6.21 -22.32 -6.96
N ALA A 38 -5.85 -21.56 -5.92
CA ALA A 38 -5.25 -22.08 -4.69
C ALA A 38 -6.29 -22.59 -3.66
N GLY A 39 -7.58 -22.62 -4.02
CA GLY A 39 -8.67 -23.13 -3.18
C GLY A 39 -9.29 -22.11 -2.23
N ALA A 40 -8.97 -20.81 -2.36
CA ALA A 40 -9.59 -19.77 -1.53
C ALA A 40 -11.01 -19.44 -2.00
N LEU A 41 -11.89 -19.14 -1.04
CA LEU A 41 -13.26 -18.69 -1.28
C LEU A 41 -13.38 -17.18 -1.09
N LEU A 42 -14.15 -16.52 -1.96
CA LEU A 42 -14.43 -15.09 -1.85
C LEU A 42 -15.60 -14.85 -0.88
N SER A 43 -15.31 -14.32 0.30
CA SER A 43 -16.35 -13.97 1.29
C SER A 43 -17.02 -12.62 1.05
N GLY A 44 -16.40 -11.72 0.28
CA GLY A 44 -16.99 -10.41 -0.02
C GLY A 44 -16.02 -9.36 -0.55
N MET A 45 -16.61 -8.22 -0.96
CA MET A 45 -15.93 -7.02 -1.42
C MET A 45 -15.95 -5.94 -0.32
N LEU A 46 -14.77 -5.43 0.04
CA LEU A 46 -14.54 -4.70 1.27
C LEU A 46 -14.43 -3.19 0.99
N ASN A 47 -14.98 -2.41 1.91
CA ASN A 47 -14.99 -0.94 1.87
C ASN A 47 -13.56 -0.34 1.86
N MET A 48 -13.44 0.86 1.31
CA MET A 48 -12.20 1.62 1.14
C MET A 48 -12.46 3.12 1.03
N ASP A 49 -11.42 3.94 1.26
CA ASP A 49 -11.47 5.33 0.80
C ASP A 49 -11.68 5.36 -0.72
N ALA A 50 -12.59 6.23 -1.19
CA ALA A 50 -12.92 6.36 -2.60
C ALA A 50 -11.66 6.59 -3.45
N TYR A 51 -11.59 5.91 -4.59
CA TYR A 51 -10.48 5.99 -5.55
C TYR A 51 -9.11 5.58 -4.97
N ALA A 52 -9.11 4.88 -3.84
CA ALA A 52 -7.95 4.55 -3.02
C ALA A 52 -7.22 5.78 -2.44
N TYR A 53 -7.84 6.96 -2.47
CA TYR A 53 -7.18 8.22 -2.19
C TYR A 53 -7.53 8.81 -0.82
N GLY A 54 -7.11 8.08 0.22
CA GLY A 54 -7.28 8.43 1.62
C GLY A 54 -6.46 7.51 2.53
N PHE A 55 -6.47 7.80 3.82
CA PHE A 55 -5.77 7.03 4.84
C PHE A 55 -6.64 6.69 6.06
N THR A 56 -7.96 6.85 5.98
CA THR A 56 -8.87 6.69 7.14
C THR A 56 -10.03 5.73 6.89
N THR A 57 -10.41 5.49 5.64
CA THR A 57 -11.62 4.74 5.24
C THR A 57 -12.89 5.33 5.82
N GLU A 58 -12.98 6.66 5.80
CA GLU A 58 -14.17 7.45 6.10
C GLU A 58 -14.89 7.75 4.80
N ASN A 59 -15.60 6.75 4.28
CA ASN A 59 -16.31 6.84 3.02
C ASN A 59 -17.70 7.46 3.24
N SER A 60 -18.00 8.58 2.58
CA SER A 60 -19.27 9.30 2.75
C SER A 60 -20.46 8.54 2.19
N HIS A 61 -20.25 7.75 1.13
CA HIS A 61 -21.32 7.01 0.45
C HIS A 61 -21.59 5.64 1.08
N TYR A 62 -20.53 4.89 1.43
CA TYR A 62 -20.64 3.54 1.99
C TYR A 62 -20.47 3.47 3.51
N GLY A 63 -20.29 4.62 4.16
CA GLY A 63 -20.04 4.73 5.60
C GLY A 63 -18.58 4.48 6.00
N ALA A 64 -18.20 4.99 7.17
CA ALA A 64 -16.87 4.81 7.71
C ALA A 64 -16.62 3.38 8.22
N THR A 65 -15.47 2.79 7.88
CA THR A 65 -15.03 1.55 8.52
C THR A 65 -14.39 1.86 9.87
N ARG A 66 -14.93 1.27 10.94
CA ARG A 66 -14.46 1.46 12.31
C ARG A 66 -13.37 0.45 12.69
N ASN A 67 -12.48 0.85 13.60
CA ASN A 67 -11.43 -0.01 14.10
C ASN A 67 -12.01 -1.10 15.04
N PRO A 68 -11.74 -2.39 14.82
CA PRO A 68 -12.24 -3.45 15.70
C PRO A 68 -11.74 -3.37 17.16
N HIS A 69 -10.63 -2.67 17.43
CA HIS A 69 -10.13 -2.46 18.80
C HIS A 69 -10.85 -1.34 19.55
N ASP A 70 -11.43 -0.38 18.83
CA ASP A 70 -12.21 0.74 19.37
C ASP A 70 -13.08 1.33 18.26
N LEU A 71 -14.38 1.09 18.33
CA LEU A 71 -15.33 1.47 17.28
C LEU A 71 -15.52 2.99 17.14
N SER A 72 -15.01 3.79 18.07
CA SER A 72 -14.98 5.26 17.92
C SER A 72 -13.87 5.75 16.99
N ARG A 73 -12.91 4.88 16.64
CA ARG A 73 -11.69 5.22 15.89
C ARG A 73 -11.71 4.73 14.44
N ILE A 74 -10.84 5.31 13.64
CA ILE A 74 -10.61 4.92 12.24
C ILE A 74 -9.90 3.56 12.14
N ALA A 75 -10.27 2.77 11.15
CA ALA A 75 -9.52 1.56 10.78
C ALA A 75 -8.20 1.88 10.03
N GLY A 76 -8.01 3.13 9.60
CA GLY A 76 -6.97 3.51 8.65
C GLY A 76 -7.40 3.23 7.22
N GLY A 77 -6.54 3.55 6.24
CA GLY A 77 -6.94 3.48 4.84
C GLY A 77 -5.80 3.55 3.84
N SER A 78 -6.09 3.39 2.54
CA SER A 78 -7.44 3.22 1.98
C SER A 78 -8.00 1.82 2.08
N SER A 79 -7.24 0.83 2.55
CA SER A 79 -7.73 -0.55 2.68
C SER A 79 -8.31 -0.86 4.07
N GLY A 80 -9.02 0.09 4.70
CA GLY A 80 -9.52 -0.07 6.07
C GLY A 80 -10.48 -1.23 6.25
N GLY A 81 -11.44 -1.41 5.32
CA GLY A 81 -12.33 -2.57 5.34
C GLY A 81 -11.58 -3.91 5.23
N SER A 82 -10.44 -3.91 4.53
CA SER A 82 -9.58 -5.09 4.40
C SER A 82 -8.88 -5.44 5.72
N ALA A 83 -8.32 -4.44 6.40
CA ALA A 83 -7.66 -4.67 7.68
C ALA A 83 -8.66 -4.97 8.80
N ALA A 84 -9.76 -4.21 8.88
CA ALA A 84 -10.78 -4.39 9.91
C ALA A 84 -11.41 -5.80 9.84
N ALA A 85 -11.70 -6.32 8.64
CA ALA A 85 -12.26 -7.67 8.49
C ALA A 85 -11.32 -8.77 9.02
N VAL A 86 -10.01 -8.63 8.80
CA VAL A 86 -8.99 -9.57 9.30
C VAL A 86 -8.81 -9.41 10.82
N ALA A 87 -8.72 -8.17 11.30
CA ALA A 87 -8.54 -7.88 12.73
C ALA A 87 -9.74 -8.37 13.57
N ALA A 88 -10.97 -8.16 13.09
CA ALA A 88 -12.20 -8.67 13.71
C ALA A 88 -12.36 -10.20 13.58
N GLY A 89 -11.49 -10.89 12.82
CA GLY A 89 -11.55 -12.33 12.65
C GLY A 89 -12.66 -12.83 11.74
N LEU A 90 -13.24 -11.97 10.91
CA LEU A 90 -14.27 -12.33 9.94
C LEU A 90 -13.71 -13.18 8.79
N VAL A 91 -12.43 -12.95 8.45
CA VAL A 91 -11.69 -13.69 7.42
C VAL A 91 -10.25 -13.95 7.88
N HIS A 92 -9.64 -15.04 7.41
CA HIS A 92 -8.25 -15.38 7.73
C HIS A 92 -7.24 -14.42 7.10
N PHE A 93 -7.56 -13.94 5.89
CA PHE A 93 -6.76 -12.97 5.15
C PHE A 93 -7.67 -12.09 4.28
N SER A 94 -7.12 -10.97 3.82
CA SER A 94 -7.75 -10.11 2.82
C SER A 94 -6.69 -9.52 1.90
N LEU A 95 -7.10 -8.93 0.77
CA LEU A 95 -6.21 -8.17 -0.11
C LEU A 95 -6.58 -6.70 -0.13
N GLY A 96 -5.56 -5.84 -0.18
CA GLY A 96 -5.69 -4.41 -0.44
C GLY A 96 -4.71 -3.91 -1.49
N SER A 97 -4.64 -2.58 -1.60
CA SER A 97 -3.66 -1.87 -2.43
C SER A 97 -2.85 -0.90 -1.59
N ASP A 98 -1.61 -0.61 -2.00
CA ASP A 98 -0.71 0.33 -1.33
C ASP A 98 0.08 1.15 -2.36
N THR A 99 -0.30 2.42 -2.47
CA THR A 99 0.41 3.41 -3.28
C THR A 99 1.40 4.19 -2.43
N ASN A 100 0.90 4.74 -1.32
CA ASN A 100 1.64 5.59 -0.40
C ASN A 100 1.55 5.11 1.07
N GLY A 101 0.98 3.93 1.33
CA GLY A 101 0.78 3.41 2.68
C GLY A 101 -0.49 2.58 2.87
N SER A 102 -1.32 2.42 1.86
CA SER A 102 -2.70 1.93 2.04
C SER A 102 -2.86 0.45 2.39
N ILE A 103 -1.77 -0.32 2.50
CA ILE A 103 -1.74 -1.60 3.22
C ILE A 103 -1.15 -1.40 4.62
N ARG A 104 0.01 -0.73 4.70
CA ARG A 104 0.79 -0.61 5.94
C ARG A 104 0.09 0.21 7.03
N VAL A 105 -0.57 1.32 6.66
CA VAL A 105 -1.31 2.19 7.59
C VAL A 105 -2.45 1.43 8.28
N PRO A 106 -3.43 0.84 7.57
CA PRO A 106 -4.51 0.12 8.23
C PRO A 106 -4.03 -1.17 8.92
N ALA A 107 -2.95 -1.82 8.45
CA ALA A 107 -2.34 -2.93 9.19
C ALA A 107 -1.81 -2.48 10.57
N SER A 108 -1.10 -1.35 10.60
CA SER A 108 -0.60 -0.72 11.83
C SER A 108 -1.73 -0.37 12.79
N LEU A 109 -2.77 0.31 12.31
CA LEU A 109 -3.86 0.80 13.17
C LEU A 109 -4.80 -0.31 13.64
N CYS A 110 -5.02 -1.36 12.84
CA CYS A 110 -5.82 -2.51 13.23
C CYS A 110 -5.01 -3.63 13.90
N GLY A 111 -3.71 -3.44 14.15
CA GLY A 111 -2.88 -4.41 14.91
C GLY A 111 -2.74 -5.77 14.23
N ILE A 112 -2.57 -5.80 12.91
CA ILE A 112 -2.40 -7.03 12.12
C ILE A 112 -1.20 -6.93 11.16
N PHE A 113 -0.83 -8.03 10.52
CA PHE A 113 0.23 -8.02 9.51
C PHE A 113 -0.30 -7.57 8.15
N GLY A 114 0.48 -6.74 7.45
CA GLY A 114 0.24 -6.35 6.07
C GLY A 114 1.53 -6.35 5.27
N LEU A 115 1.51 -6.92 4.07
CA LEU A 115 2.68 -6.98 3.18
C LEU A 115 2.46 -6.07 1.98
N LYS A 116 3.37 -5.11 1.79
CA LYS A 116 3.54 -4.39 0.52
C LYS A 116 4.72 -5.01 -0.25
N PRO A 117 4.48 -5.80 -1.32
CA PRO A 117 5.54 -6.39 -2.12
C PRO A 117 6.42 -5.34 -2.83
N THR A 118 7.49 -5.82 -3.48
CA THR A 118 8.26 -5.02 -4.43
C THR A 118 7.37 -4.54 -5.58
N PHE A 119 7.60 -3.31 -6.06
CA PHE A 119 6.87 -2.78 -7.22
C PHE A 119 7.00 -3.72 -8.43
N GLY A 120 5.87 -4.01 -9.08
CA GLY A 120 5.81 -4.94 -10.22
C GLY A 120 5.95 -6.43 -9.88
N ARG A 121 6.07 -6.81 -8.59
CA ARG A 121 6.14 -8.23 -8.18
C ARG A 121 4.83 -8.97 -8.41
N LEU A 122 3.71 -8.40 -7.97
CA LEU A 122 2.38 -8.97 -8.14
C LEU A 122 1.65 -8.23 -9.27
N SER A 123 0.94 -8.99 -10.11
CA SER A 123 0.15 -8.42 -11.21
C SER A 123 -1.07 -7.66 -10.69
N ARG A 124 -1.29 -6.47 -11.23
CA ARG A 124 -2.44 -5.58 -10.97
C ARG A 124 -3.55 -5.70 -12.03
N SER A 125 -3.53 -6.78 -12.82
CA SER A 125 -4.51 -6.98 -13.90
C SER A 125 -5.89 -7.20 -13.30
N GLY A 126 -6.87 -6.43 -13.78
CA GLY A 126 -8.23 -6.43 -13.25
C GLY A 126 -8.33 -5.76 -11.87
N SER A 127 -7.49 -4.78 -11.57
CA SER A 127 -7.71 -3.88 -10.44
C SER A 127 -7.87 -2.45 -10.94
N HIS A 128 -8.85 -1.73 -10.42
CA HIS A 128 -9.07 -0.33 -10.75
C HIS A 128 -7.88 0.52 -10.24
N PRO A 129 -7.17 1.24 -11.13
CA PRO A 129 -5.93 1.92 -10.78
C PRO A 129 -6.18 3.22 -10.00
N PHE A 130 -5.16 3.64 -9.24
CA PHE A 130 -5.07 4.99 -8.68
C PHE A 130 -3.85 5.75 -9.22
N VAL A 131 -2.66 5.17 -9.10
CA VAL A 131 -1.39 5.76 -9.57
C VAL A 131 -0.55 4.62 -10.17
N ALA A 132 -0.61 4.47 -11.49
CA ALA A 132 0.01 3.35 -12.19
C ALA A 132 1.51 3.20 -11.89
N SER A 133 2.21 4.32 -11.68
CA SER A 133 3.64 4.33 -11.35
C SER A 133 3.98 3.89 -9.92
N LEU A 134 3.00 3.85 -9.00
CA LEU A 134 3.24 3.63 -7.58
C LEU A 134 2.36 2.55 -6.93
N ASP A 135 1.28 2.10 -7.58
CA ASP A 135 0.37 1.14 -6.95
C ASP A 135 1.02 -0.25 -6.77
N HIS A 136 0.77 -0.83 -5.60
CA HIS A 136 1.05 -2.22 -5.26
C HIS A 136 -0.27 -2.88 -4.83
N ILE A 137 -0.33 -4.21 -4.93
CA ILE A 137 -1.34 -5.03 -4.26
C ILE A 137 -0.65 -5.94 -3.26
N GLY A 138 -1.35 -6.34 -2.20
CA GLY A 138 -0.77 -7.24 -1.21
C GLY A 138 -1.76 -7.68 -0.13
N PRO A 139 -1.37 -8.71 0.65
CA PRO A 139 -2.23 -9.33 1.64
C PRO A 139 -2.18 -8.67 3.02
N PHE A 140 -3.24 -8.92 3.79
CA PHE A 140 -3.33 -8.78 5.23
C PHE A 140 -3.60 -10.14 5.88
N ALA A 141 -3.04 -10.39 7.06
CA ALA A 141 -3.34 -11.58 7.85
C ALA A 141 -3.03 -11.35 9.34
N ARG A 142 -3.54 -12.22 10.24
CA ARG A 142 -3.18 -12.21 11.67
C ARG A 142 -1.92 -13.01 12.00
N ARG A 143 -1.41 -13.79 11.04
CA ARG A 143 -0.19 -14.59 11.18
C ARG A 143 0.72 -14.37 9.98
N VAL A 144 2.03 -14.33 10.23
CA VAL A 144 3.04 -14.18 9.17
C VAL A 144 3.02 -15.38 8.20
N ALA A 145 2.75 -16.59 8.69
CA ALA A 145 2.61 -17.78 7.85
C ALA A 145 1.47 -17.66 6.84
N ASP A 146 0.30 -17.17 7.28
CA ASP A 146 -0.86 -16.93 6.40
C ASP A 146 -0.53 -15.84 5.37
N LEU A 147 0.16 -14.77 5.79
CA LEU A 147 0.62 -13.70 4.90
C LEU A 147 1.55 -14.23 3.79
N ALA A 148 2.49 -15.11 4.15
CA ALA A 148 3.43 -15.72 3.22
C ALA A 148 2.72 -16.68 2.25
N ALA A 149 1.82 -17.53 2.74
CA ALA A 149 1.05 -18.45 1.91
C ALA A 149 0.19 -17.71 0.87
N VAL A 150 -0.48 -16.62 1.27
CA VAL A 150 -1.26 -15.79 0.35
C VAL A 150 -0.36 -15.07 -0.64
N TYR A 151 0.78 -14.54 -0.19
CA TYR A 151 1.75 -13.93 -1.10
C TYR A 151 2.24 -14.93 -2.16
N ASP A 152 2.55 -16.17 -1.78
CA ASP A 152 2.99 -17.22 -2.69
C ASP A 152 1.92 -17.63 -3.70
N ALA A 153 0.67 -17.79 -3.26
CA ALA A 153 -0.44 -18.05 -4.17
C ALA A 153 -0.60 -16.95 -5.23
N LEU A 154 -0.34 -15.68 -4.86
CA LEU A 154 -0.41 -14.54 -5.78
C LEU A 154 0.79 -14.43 -6.73
N GLN A 155 1.91 -15.11 -6.42
CA GLN A 155 3.06 -15.16 -7.33
C GLN A 155 2.70 -15.98 -8.57
N GLY A 156 3.14 -15.52 -9.73
CA GLY A 156 2.89 -16.21 -11.00
C GLY A 156 3.25 -15.36 -12.21
N ALA A 157 3.32 -15.98 -13.39
CA ALA A 157 3.62 -15.28 -14.63
C ALA A 157 2.34 -14.83 -15.35
N THR A 158 2.18 -13.52 -15.56
CA THR A 158 1.24 -12.96 -16.53
C THR A 158 1.95 -12.56 -17.82
N ARG A 159 1.18 -12.43 -18.91
CA ARG A 159 1.57 -11.71 -20.15
C ARG A 159 2.16 -10.33 -19.79
N PRO A 160 3.11 -9.77 -20.57
CA PRO A 160 3.89 -8.61 -20.14
C PRO A 160 2.98 -7.40 -19.91
N MET A 161 3.00 -6.88 -18.68
CA MET A 161 2.67 -5.47 -18.42
C MET A 161 3.91 -4.64 -18.71
N THR A 162 3.71 -3.38 -19.09
CA THR A 162 4.77 -2.40 -19.45
C THR A 162 5.81 -2.16 -18.35
N PHE A 163 5.53 -2.56 -17.10
CA PHE A 163 6.44 -2.39 -15.95
C PHE A 163 6.53 -3.68 -15.12
N ARG A 164 7.26 -4.68 -15.62
CA ARG A 164 7.60 -5.87 -14.82
C ARG A 164 9.12 -5.98 -14.66
N LEU A 165 9.59 -5.91 -13.43
CA LEU A 165 10.88 -6.50 -13.07
C LEU A 165 10.67 -8.01 -13.02
N ILE A 166 11.05 -8.71 -14.08
CA ILE A 166 11.03 -10.17 -14.13
C ILE A 166 12.12 -10.68 -13.19
N LYS A 167 11.78 -10.85 -11.91
CA LYS A 167 12.52 -11.75 -11.02
C LYS A 167 11.73 -13.08 -10.96
N PRO A 168 12.41 -14.24 -10.94
CA PRO A 168 11.75 -15.52 -10.71
C PRO A 168 10.86 -15.48 -9.48
N ALA A 169 9.84 -16.34 -9.43
CA ALA A 169 9.14 -16.62 -8.19
C ALA A 169 10.20 -17.04 -7.16
N SER A 170 10.33 -16.24 -6.11
CA SER A 170 11.17 -16.57 -4.97
C SER A 170 10.18 -16.86 -3.86
N ALA A 171 10.12 -18.11 -3.40
CA ALA A 171 9.47 -18.40 -2.13
C ALA A 171 10.06 -17.42 -1.10
N PRO A 172 9.26 -16.70 -0.29
CA PRO A 172 9.79 -16.02 0.86
C PRO A 172 10.45 -17.12 1.69
N ALA A 173 11.77 -17.07 1.78
CA ALA A 173 12.48 -17.92 2.71
C ALA A 173 12.01 -17.49 4.10
N ILE A 174 11.06 -18.23 4.69
CA ILE A 174 10.73 -18.15 6.12
C ILE A 174 11.84 -18.89 6.90
N TYR A 175 13.09 -18.68 6.49
CA TYR A 175 14.27 -19.18 7.19
C TYR A 175 14.93 -17.95 7.78
N TRP A 176 14.83 -17.86 9.10
CA TRP A 176 15.61 -16.92 9.89
C TRP A 176 17.08 -17.30 9.75
N ASN A 177 17.77 -16.70 8.78
CA ASN A 177 19.21 -16.89 8.62
C ASN A 177 19.91 -15.96 9.62
N ALA A 178 20.74 -16.52 10.49
CA ALA A 178 21.47 -15.79 11.53
C ALA A 178 22.36 -14.65 10.96
N ASP A 179 22.69 -14.68 9.67
CA ASP A 179 23.51 -13.69 8.98
C ASP A 179 22.79 -12.35 8.70
N TRP A 180 21.48 -12.27 8.92
CA TRP A 180 20.69 -11.04 8.67
C TRP A 180 20.75 -10.02 9.82
N ARG A 181 21.45 -10.37 10.91
CA ARG A 181 21.63 -9.54 12.12
C ARG A 181 22.22 -8.15 11.85
N GLY A 182 22.81 -7.91 10.66
CA GLY A 182 23.38 -6.61 10.28
C GLY A 182 22.55 -5.73 9.33
N CYS A 183 21.36 -6.16 8.89
CA CYS A 183 20.58 -5.42 7.89
C CYS A 183 19.31 -4.74 8.45
N ALA A 184 18.97 -4.97 9.71
CA ALA A 184 17.94 -4.20 10.38
C ALA A 184 18.56 -2.88 10.84
N ALA A 185 18.70 -1.93 9.92
CA ALA A 185 19.04 -0.58 10.31
C ALA A 185 17.77 0.15 10.77
N ARG A 186 17.87 0.91 11.87
CA ARG A 186 16.84 1.87 12.23
C ARG A 186 16.78 2.91 11.12
N GLY A 187 15.74 2.88 10.29
CA GLY A 187 15.44 3.91 9.30
C GLY A 187 14.95 5.19 9.98
N TRP A 188 15.76 5.80 10.83
CA TRP A 188 15.30 6.64 11.93
C TRP A 188 15.23 8.13 11.57
N ALA A 189 16.24 8.66 10.88
CA ALA A 189 16.41 10.12 10.76
C ALA A 189 15.34 10.82 9.90
N ALA A 190 14.63 10.09 9.03
CA ALA A 190 13.54 10.64 8.20
C ALA A 190 12.17 10.67 8.90
N ILE A 191 12.02 9.84 9.94
CA ILE A 191 10.76 9.54 10.62
C ILE A 191 10.69 10.25 11.98
N SER A 192 11.85 10.45 12.62
CA SER A 192 12.00 10.98 14.00
C SER A 192 11.16 12.23 14.35
N PRO A 193 11.05 13.29 13.51
CA PRO A 193 10.27 14.47 13.88
C PRO A 193 8.74 14.27 13.86
N ARG A 194 8.25 13.15 13.32
CA ARG A 194 6.82 12.88 13.08
C ARG A 194 6.30 11.63 13.78
N CYS A 195 7.13 10.93 14.54
CA CYS A 195 6.72 9.84 15.41
C CYS A 195 6.44 10.35 16.82
N ASP A 196 5.41 9.80 17.44
CA ASP A 196 5.18 9.88 18.88
C ASP A 196 6.03 8.85 19.62
N ASP A 197 5.92 8.84 20.94
CA ASP A 197 6.73 7.99 21.81
C ASP A 197 6.33 6.52 21.72
N ASP A 198 5.05 6.23 21.43
CA ASP A 198 4.56 4.86 21.22
C ASP A 198 5.17 4.23 19.96
N ALA A 199 5.20 4.98 18.84
CA ALA A 199 5.83 4.52 17.61
C ALA A 199 7.35 4.32 17.79
N ARG A 200 8.01 5.21 18.54
CA ARG A 200 9.44 5.06 18.90
C ARG A 200 9.67 3.79 19.70
N ALA A 201 8.88 3.57 20.75
CA ALA A 201 8.99 2.38 21.59
C ALA A 201 8.75 1.07 20.81
N ALA A 202 7.80 1.06 19.87
CA ALA A 202 7.54 -0.09 19.01
C ALA A 202 8.74 -0.41 18.11
N VAL A 203 9.35 0.61 17.48
CA VAL A 203 10.55 0.45 16.65
C VAL A 203 11.72 -0.05 17.50
N ASP A 204 11.93 0.50 18.70
CA ASP A 204 13.02 0.11 19.59
C ASP A 204 12.90 -1.34 20.06
N ARG A 205 11.67 -1.78 20.37
CA ARG A 205 11.40 -3.17 20.72
C ARG A 205 11.73 -4.13 19.58
N VAL A 206 11.35 -3.78 18.35
CA VAL A 206 11.66 -4.60 17.16
C VAL A 206 13.17 -4.57 16.89
N ALA A 207 13.82 -3.40 16.95
CA ALA A 207 15.25 -3.27 16.74
C ALA A 207 16.05 -4.13 17.74
N TYR A 208 15.71 -4.06 19.02
CA TYR A 208 16.31 -4.89 20.05
C TYR A 208 16.15 -6.40 19.75
N ALA A 209 14.93 -6.83 19.39
CA ALA A 209 14.65 -8.23 19.05
C ALA A 209 15.42 -8.71 17.80
N LEU A 210 15.70 -7.82 16.85
CA LEU A 210 16.45 -8.13 15.63
C LEU A 210 17.98 -8.01 15.80
N GLY A 211 18.47 -7.52 16.93
CA GLY A 211 19.90 -7.20 17.11
C GLY A 211 20.37 -6.00 16.28
N ALA A 212 19.45 -5.10 15.94
CA ALA A 212 19.69 -3.90 15.15
C ALA A 212 20.34 -2.79 15.99
N ASP A 213 21.63 -2.55 15.80
CA ASP A 213 22.40 -1.54 16.53
C ASP A 213 22.76 -0.31 15.68
N SER A 214 22.63 -0.40 14.35
CA SER A 214 22.96 0.69 13.42
C SER A 214 21.76 1.57 13.08
N GLU A 215 22.00 2.88 13.01
CA GLU A 215 21.05 3.87 12.52
C GLU A 215 21.37 4.25 11.06
N LEU A 216 20.37 4.24 10.19
CA LEU A 216 20.48 4.74 8.82
C LEU A 216 19.66 6.02 8.63
N GLN A 217 20.32 7.01 8.04
CA GLN A 217 19.70 8.24 7.60
C GLN A 217 19.31 8.16 6.12
N PHE A 218 18.03 8.36 5.84
CA PHE A 218 17.53 8.54 4.47
C PHE A 218 17.57 10.04 4.12
N ALA A 219 18.70 10.48 3.55
CA ALA A 219 18.98 11.90 3.27
C ALA A 219 17.83 12.61 2.52
N ASP A 220 17.21 11.94 1.55
CA ASP A 220 16.19 12.53 0.67
C ASP A 220 14.76 12.06 0.98
N ALA A 221 14.46 11.55 2.17
CA ALA A 221 13.13 11.01 2.46
C ALA A 221 12.00 12.04 2.35
N ALA A 222 12.25 13.29 2.77
CA ALA A 222 11.30 14.38 2.59
C ALA A 222 11.06 14.69 1.11
N LEU A 223 12.14 14.71 0.31
CA LEU A 223 12.07 14.91 -1.14
C LEU A 223 11.35 13.76 -1.83
N ALA A 224 11.64 12.51 -1.46
CA ALA A 224 10.98 11.30 -1.97
C ALA A 224 9.47 11.32 -1.66
N ARG A 225 9.07 11.72 -0.45
CA ARG A 225 7.66 11.90 -0.10
C ARG A 225 7.01 12.98 -0.97
N SER A 226 7.68 14.12 -1.18
CA SER A 226 7.17 15.19 -2.05
C SER A 226 7.04 14.74 -3.50
N ALA A 227 8.03 14.02 -4.04
CA ALA A 227 7.98 13.43 -5.37
C ALA A 227 6.81 12.44 -5.52
N ALA A 228 6.66 11.50 -4.58
CA ALA A 228 5.55 10.54 -4.58
C ALA A 228 4.20 11.25 -4.50
N PHE A 229 4.10 12.33 -3.71
CA PHE A 229 2.88 13.13 -3.61
C PHE A 229 2.53 13.82 -4.93
N ILE A 230 3.51 14.39 -5.64
CA ILE A 230 3.32 15.05 -6.95
C ILE A 230 2.95 14.03 -8.04
N ILE A 231 3.63 12.89 -8.08
CA ILE A 231 3.31 11.81 -9.03
C ILE A 231 1.89 11.30 -8.78
N SER A 232 1.56 11.00 -7.52
CA SER A 232 0.22 10.54 -7.15
C SER A 232 -0.85 11.57 -7.45
N ALA A 233 -0.51 12.85 -7.28
CA ALA A 233 -1.38 13.94 -7.62
C ALA A 233 -1.68 13.99 -9.10
N SER A 234 -0.64 13.99 -9.93
CA SER A 234 -0.82 14.13 -11.36
C SER A 234 -1.52 12.92 -11.97
N GLU A 235 -1.11 11.70 -11.66
CA GLU A 235 -1.72 10.51 -12.26
C GLU A 235 -3.15 10.32 -11.76
N GLY A 236 -3.36 10.36 -10.45
CA GLY A 236 -4.69 10.17 -9.87
C GLY A 236 -5.67 11.29 -10.23
N GLY A 237 -5.22 12.55 -10.27
CA GLY A 237 -6.05 13.68 -10.68
C GLY A 237 -6.40 13.64 -12.17
N ASN A 238 -5.42 13.38 -13.05
CA ASN A 238 -5.65 13.31 -14.49
C ASN A 238 -6.55 12.16 -14.90
N GLN A 239 -6.51 11.03 -14.18
CA GLN A 239 -7.38 9.88 -14.42
C GLN A 239 -8.87 10.24 -14.35
N TYR A 240 -9.25 11.18 -13.48
CA TYR A 240 -10.65 11.58 -13.27
C TYR A 240 -10.97 12.99 -13.78
N LEU A 241 -10.07 13.65 -14.50
CA LEU A 241 -10.25 15.05 -14.90
C LEU A 241 -11.51 15.27 -15.74
N THR A 242 -11.84 14.34 -16.64
CA THR A 242 -13.07 14.42 -17.44
C THR A 242 -14.31 14.30 -16.56
N ASP A 243 -14.36 13.28 -15.70
CA ASP A 243 -15.51 13.04 -14.81
C ASP A 243 -15.68 14.17 -13.79
N LEU A 244 -14.59 14.72 -13.26
CA LEU A 244 -14.60 15.87 -12.35
C LEU A 244 -15.17 17.14 -12.98
N ARG A 245 -15.11 17.28 -14.31
CA ARG A 245 -15.71 18.42 -15.04
C ARG A 245 -17.21 18.27 -15.26
N HIS A 246 -17.69 17.03 -15.37
CA HIS A 246 -19.07 16.74 -15.74
C HIS A 246 -19.97 16.38 -14.56
N SER A 247 -19.42 15.68 -13.55
CA SER A 247 -20.19 15.18 -12.41
C SER A 247 -19.41 15.27 -11.08
N PRO A 248 -18.87 16.45 -10.69
CA PRO A 248 -18.10 16.61 -9.45
C PRO A 248 -18.91 16.29 -8.18
N GLU A 249 -20.23 16.42 -8.21
CA GLU A 249 -21.13 16.09 -7.10
C GLU A 249 -21.10 14.60 -6.73
N ARG A 250 -20.78 13.71 -7.67
CA ARG A 250 -20.66 12.26 -7.44
C ARG A 250 -19.31 11.82 -6.85
N PHE A 251 -18.38 12.75 -6.66
CA PHE A 251 -17.08 12.46 -6.05
C PHE A 251 -17.14 12.58 -4.53
N GLU A 252 -16.40 11.70 -3.86
CA GLU A 252 -16.19 11.72 -2.41
C GLU A 252 -15.78 13.13 -1.93
N PRO A 253 -16.62 13.81 -1.13
CA PRO A 253 -16.36 15.17 -0.65
C PRO A 253 -14.99 15.35 0.01
N HIS A 254 -14.52 14.34 0.77
CA HIS A 254 -13.23 14.40 1.47
C HIS A 254 -12.00 14.35 0.55
N SER A 255 -12.15 13.91 -0.70
CA SER A 255 -11.03 13.75 -1.65
C SER A 255 -11.19 14.54 -2.94
N ARG A 256 -12.41 15.00 -3.28
CA ARG A 256 -12.73 15.72 -4.52
C ARG A 256 -11.86 16.94 -4.76
N GLU A 257 -11.78 17.85 -3.79
CA GLU A 257 -10.99 19.09 -3.94
C GLU A 257 -9.51 18.79 -4.14
N ARG A 258 -9.00 17.75 -3.45
CA ARG A 258 -7.63 17.28 -3.64
C ARG A 258 -7.45 16.76 -5.06
N LEU A 259 -8.36 15.94 -5.60
CA LEU A 259 -8.27 15.46 -6.98
C LEU A 259 -8.31 16.60 -8.01
N LEU A 260 -9.21 17.58 -7.82
CA LEU A 260 -9.32 18.77 -8.66
C LEU A 260 -8.04 19.61 -8.68
N ALA A 261 -7.53 19.99 -7.50
CA ALA A 261 -6.31 20.79 -7.38
C ALA A 261 -5.11 20.10 -8.04
N ARG A 262 -5.10 18.77 -8.02
CA ARG A 262 -4.00 17.94 -8.50
C ARG A 262 -4.01 17.70 -10.00
N ALA A 263 -5.19 17.69 -10.63
CA ALA A 263 -5.30 17.66 -12.08
C ALA A 263 -4.80 18.98 -12.75
N MET A 264 -4.63 20.04 -11.95
CA MET A 264 -4.12 21.34 -12.40
C MET A 264 -2.60 21.51 -12.24
N ILE A 265 -1.87 20.46 -11.81
CA ILE A 265 -0.40 20.54 -11.65
C ILE A 265 0.28 20.61 -13.04
N PRO A 266 1.10 21.64 -13.32
CA PRO A 266 1.77 21.78 -14.61
C PRO A 266 2.74 20.64 -14.91
N ARG A 267 2.83 20.22 -16.19
CA ARG A 267 3.74 19.13 -16.64
C ARG A 267 5.20 19.30 -16.23
N ARG A 268 5.68 20.55 -16.08
CA ARG A 268 7.06 20.84 -15.62
C ARG A 268 7.34 20.35 -14.18
N GLY A 269 6.32 20.26 -13.33
CA GLY A 269 6.44 19.71 -11.98
C GLY A 269 6.60 18.18 -11.94
N ILE A 270 6.29 17.48 -13.04
CA ILE A 270 6.30 16.01 -13.14
C ILE A 270 7.64 15.49 -13.67
N CYS A 271 8.26 16.16 -14.65
CA CYS A 271 9.53 15.69 -15.25
C CYS A 271 10.76 15.91 -14.36
N ARG A 272 10.73 16.83 -13.40
CA ARG A 272 11.86 17.05 -12.46
C ARG A 272 12.06 15.91 -11.46
N PRO A 273 11.03 15.38 -10.76
CA PRO A 273 11.23 14.34 -9.75
C PRO A 273 11.66 12.97 -10.30
N SER A 274 11.39 12.66 -11.58
CA SER A 274 11.73 11.36 -12.19
C SER A 274 13.20 11.22 -12.61
N ALA A 275 13.97 12.31 -12.69
CA ALA A 275 15.38 12.28 -13.10
C ALA A 275 16.37 12.04 -11.94
N SER A 276 15.97 12.25 -10.68
CA SER A 276 16.89 12.23 -9.52
C SER A 276 16.85 10.94 -8.69
N ALA A 277 16.14 9.90 -9.12
CA ALA A 277 15.79 8.75 -8.28
C ALA A 277 16.76 7.54 -8.35
N VAL A 278 18.06 7.76 -8.57
CA VAL A 278 19.10 6.71 -8.38
C VAL A 278 19.82 6.99 -7.07
N MET A 279 19.48 6.22 -6.02
CA MET A 279 19.94 6.46 -4.65
C MET A 279 21.20 5.67 -4.29
N PRO A 280 22.28 6.32 -3.83
CA PRO A 280 23.33 5.66 -3.06
C PRO A 280 22.96 5.66 -1.56
N VAL A 281 22.92 4.48 -0.94
CA VAL A 281 22.86 4.35 0.53
C VAL A 281 24.24 4.68 1.09
N ARG A 282 24.36 5.76 1.86
CA ARG A 282 25.61 6.07 2.58
C ARG A 282 25.54 5.47 3.98
N ARG A 283 26.48 4.58 4.30
CA ARG A 283 26.74 4.16 5.69
C ARG A 283 27.60 5.23 6.35
N SER A 284 27.20 5.73 7.51
CA SER A 284 28.10 6.46 8.41
C SER A 284 29.01 5.43 9.10
N ASN A 285 30.32 5.48 8.84
CA ASN A 285 31.31 4.74 9.62
C ASN A 285 31.53 5.45 10.96
N PRO A 286 31.41 4.78 12.11
CA PRO A 286 32.01 5.25 13.34
C PRO A 286 33.23 4.35 13.63
N CYS A 287 34.42 4.72 13.13
CA CYS A 287 35.70 4.23 13.66
C CYS A 287 36.86 4.93 12.95
N SER A 288 37.31 6.07 13.50
CA SER A 288 38.69 6.52 13.31
C SER A 288 39.54 5.83 14.38
N VAL A 289 40.05 4.64 14.06
CA VAL A 289 41.16 4.06 14.83
C VAL A 289 42.39 4.90 14.49
N ARG A 290 42.84 5.73 15.45
CA ARG A 290 44.15 6.40 15.36
C ARG A 290 45.24 5.32 15.41
N PRO A 291 46.25 5.36 14.52
CA PRO A 291 47.42 4.52 14.68
C PRO A 291 48.26 5.08 15.83
N THR A 292 48.66 4.19 16.73
CA THR A 292 49.69 4.39 17.74
C THR A 292 51.04 4.67 17.07
N CYS A 293 51.62 5.82 17.37
CA CYS A 293 53.04 6.01 17.67
C CYS A 293 53.11 7.00 18.84
#